data_AF-A0A553US61-F1
#
_entry.id   AF-A0A553US61-F1
#
_cell.length_a   1.000
_cell.length_b   1.000
_cell.length_c   1.000
_cell.angle_alpha   90.00
_cell.angle_beta   90.00
_cell.angle_gamma   90.00
#
_symmetry.space_group_name_H-M   'P 1'
#
loop_
_entity.id
_entity.type
_entity.pdbx_description
1 polymer ?
#
loop_
_entity_poly.entity_id
_entity_poly.type
_entity_poly.pdbx_seq_one_letter_code
_entity_poly.pdbx_strand_id
1 'polypeptide(L)'
;MLKSVKRSVGGRRVAWSRLFRLALDVLFTFALPYALLNPAPFGLPDLSRSLGNYGVYVLAGVLPTLYIVLDTMHRRVLNPFGLFLLAGALSGAAVSFLKLDGVAFALKDAMHSALLMLACGVSLLLRRPLFEFLFYGLVSPETPKRKQQLGAALSQPQVRRALGWATALVALKAVMLGTVSYLVALWLVTLPFGVAGFNAQVARAHALTFPAAIGLDILFYGAAGWLTLRATRRLTGGRAWPWQEGFWHDLERSTQLERQGAELSER
;
A
#
# COMPACT_ATOMS: atom_id res chain seq x y z
N MET A 1 -5.94 -30.40 -39.55
CA MET A 1 -5.31 -29.07 -39.71
C MET A 1 -6.40 -28.02 -39.54
N LEU A 2 -6.43 -27.27 -38.42
CA LEU A 2 -7.01 -25.93 -38.28
C LEU A 2 -6.90 -25.54 -36.79
N LYS A 3 -5.82 -24.80 -36.48
CA LYS A 3 -5.56 -24.20 -35.17
C LYS A 3 -6.66 -23.19 -34.87
N SER A 4 -7.37 -23.40 -33.76
CA SER A 4 -8.18 -22.38 -33.10
C SER A 4 -7.25 -21.25 -32.62
N VAL A 5 -7.18 -20.18 -33.39
CA VAL A 5 -6.63 -18.89 -32.95
C VAL A 5 -7.66 -18.28 -32.01
N LYS A 6 -7.51 -18.53 -30.71
CA LYS A 6 -8.20 -17.77 -29.66
C LYS A 6 -7.68 -16.33 -29.73
N ARG A 7 -8.35 -15.49 -30.53
CA ARG A 7 -8.07 -14.06 -30.69
C ARG A 7 -8.16 -13.35 -29.33
N SER A 8 -7.21 -12.45 -29.10
CA SER A 8 -6.97 -11.67 -27.88
C SER A 8 -8.04 -10.59 -27.62
N VAL A 9 -9.22 -10.98 -27.13
CA VAL A 9 -10.31 -10.02 -26.84
C VAL A 9 -10.20 -9.35 -25.45
N GLY A 10 -9.23 -9.73 -24.59
CA GLY A 10 -9.22 -9.31 -23.18
C GLY A 10 -8.33 -8.13 -22.77
N GLY A 11 -7.21 -7.86 -23.46
CA GLY A 11 -6.14 -7.02 -22.90
C GLY A 11 -6.50 -5.54 -22.70
N ARG A 12 -7.10 -4.91 -23.73
CA ARG A 12 -7.43 -3.48 -23.69
C ARG A 12 -8.52 -3.15 -22.66
N ARG A 13 -9.59 -3.95 -22.60
CA ARG A 13 -10.67 -3.74 -21.61
C ARG A 13 -10.19 -3.89 -20.16
N VAL A 14 -9.31 -4.85 -19.90
CA VAL A 14 -8.72 -5.05 -18.56
C VAL A 14 -7.76 -3.93 -18.18
N ALA A 15 -6.98 -3.41 -19.13
CA ALA A 15 -6.12 -2.26 -18.89
C ALA A 15 -6.93 -1.00 -18.57
N TRP A 16 -8.00 -0.74 -19.34
CA TRP A 16 -8.91 0.38 -19.12
C TRP A 16 -9.63 0.32 -17.77
N SER A 17 -10.11 -0.85 -17.35
CA SER A 17 -10.77 -0.99 -16.05
C SER A 17 -9.80 -0.74 -14.88
N ARG A 18 -8.53 -1.16 -15.01
CA ARG A 18 -7.49 -0.87 -14.02
C ARG A 18 -7.14 0.61 -13.96
N LEU A 19 -6.96 1.26 -15.11
CA LEU A 19 -6.70 2.70 -15.19
C LEU A 19 -7.85 3.51 -14.60
N PHE A 20 -9.09 3.16 -14.95
CA PHE A 20 -10.28 3.81 -14.40
C PHE A 20 -10.34 3.65 -12.88
N ARG A 21 -10.02 2.47 -12.35
CA ARG A 21 -9.98 2.25 -10.90
C ARG A 21 -8.91 3.08 -10.21
N LEU A 22 -7.69 3.12 -10.77
CA LEU A 22 -6.63 3.98 -10.26
C LEU A 22 -7.03 5.46 -10.27
N ALA A 23 -7.73 5.90 -11.32
CA ALA A 23 -8.25 7.25 -11.40
C ALA A 23 -9.29 7.52 -10.30
N LEU A 24 -10.20 6.57 -10.03
CA LEU A 24 -11.15 6.68 -8.92
C LEU A 24 -10.44 6.71 -7.56
N ASP A 25 -9.42 5.86 -7.37
CA ASP A 25 -8.64 5.83 -6.14
C ASP A 25 -8.00 7.21 -5.89
N VAL A 26 -7.32 7.78 -6.89
CA VAL A 26 -6.70 9.13 -6.78
C VAL A 26 -7.76 10.23 -6.61
N LEU A 27 -8.88 10.12 -7.31
CA LEU A 27 -9.97 11.09 -7.22
C LEU A 27 -10.51 11.18 -5.79
N PHE A 28 -10.89 10.04 -5.20
CA PHE A 28 -11.51 10.00 -3.87
C PHE A 28 -10.51 10.20 -2.74
N THR A 29 -9.27 9.76 -2.89
CA THR A 29 -8.26 9.83 -1.80
C THR A 29 -7.44 11.11 -1.80
N PHE A 30 -7.38 11.84 -2.92
CA PHE A 30 -6.56 13.05 -3.02
C PHE A 30 -7.28 14.22 -3.67
N ALA A 31 -7.72 14.09 -4.92
CA ALA A 31 -8.19 15.24 -5.70
C ALA A 31 -9.46 15.87 -5.11
N LEU A 32 -10.41 15.05 -4.68
CA LEU A 32 -11.67 15.50 -4.09
C LEU A 32 -11.43 16.16 -2.71
N PRO A 33 -10.72 15.53 -1.74
CA PRO A 33 -10.35 16.21 -0.50
C PRO A 33 -9.59 17.53 -0.71
N TYR A 34 -8.65 17.57 -1.66
CA TYR A 34 -7.89 18.78 -1.98
C TYR A 34 -8.80 19.90 -2.49
N ALA A 35 -9.71 19.59 -3.43
CA ALA A 35 -10.67 20.54 -3.97
C ALA A 35 -11.67 21.03 -2.90
N LEU A 36 -12.07 20.18 -1.95
CA LEU A 36 -12.93 20.57 -0.83
C LEU A 36 -12.23 21.53 0.14
N LEU A 37 -10.97 21.26 0.47
CA LEU A 37 -10.20 22.07 1.41
C LEU A 37 -9.68 23.38 0.79
N ASN A 38 -9.47 23.39 -0.53
CA ASN A 38 -8.98 24.53 -1.31
C ASN A 38 -9.81 24.72 -2.59
N PRO A 39 -11.04 25.24 -2.49
CA PRO A 39 -11.97 25.34 -3.62
C PRO A 39 -11.63 26.45 -4.63
N ALA A 40 -10.91 27.49 -4.19
CA ALA A 40 -10.65 28.70 -4.99
C ALA A 40 -9.98 28.45 -6.35
N PRO A 41 -8.92 27.61 -6.47
CA PRO A 41 -8.29 27.31 -7.75
C PRO A 41 -9.20 26.60 -8.78
N PHE A 42 -10.31 26.02 -8.33
CA PHE A 42 -11.25 25.27 -9.16
C PHE A 42 -12.56 26.01 -9.41
N GLY A 43 -12.72 27.23 -8.88
CA GLY A 43 -13.97 27.98 -8.96
C GLY A 43 -15.15 27.31 -8.26
N LEU A 44 -14.87 26.44 -7.28
CA LEU A 44 -15.90 25.70 -6.54
C LEU A 44 -16.50 26.56 -5.41
N PRO A 45 -17.76 26.30 -5.02
CA PRO A 45 -18.38 27.01 -3.91
C PRO A 45 -17.66 26.73 -2.59
N ASP A 46 -17.44 27.78 -1.80
CA ASP A 46 -16.83 27.66 -0.48
C ASP A 46 -17.85 27.16 0.55
N LEU A 47 -17.78 25.86 0.83
CA LEU A 47 -18.61 25.17 1.81
C LEU A 47 -18.34 25.62 3.26
N SER A 48 -17.27 26.38 3.52
CA SER A 48 -17.01 26.93 4.85
C SER A 48 -18.11 27.90 5.30
N ARG A 49 -18.86 28.51 4.37
CA ARG A 49 -19.99 29.39 4.69
C ARG A 49 -21.17 28.66 5.33
N SER A 50 -21.41 27.40 4.96
CA SER A 50 -22.53 26.60 5.46
C SER A 50 -22.10 25.64 6.57
N LEU A 51 -20.94 25.00 6.43
CA LEU A 51 -20.45 23.94 7.34
C LEU A 51 -19.39 24.44 8.33
N GLY A 52 -18.87 25.65 8.14
CA GLY A 52 -17.69 26.14 8.86
C GLY A 52 -16.39 25.46 8.43
N ASN A 53 -15.25 26.05 8.80
CA ASN A 53 -13.93 25.48 8.49
C ASN A 53 -13.74 24.07 9.08
N TYR A 54 -14.26 23.85 10.30
CA TYR A 54 -14.24 22.54 10.94
C TYR A 54 -15.05 21.50 10.17
N GLY A 55 -16.27 21.83 9.75
CA GLY A 55 -17.13 20.89 9.02
C GLY A 55 -16.54 20.47 7.68
N VAL A 56 -15.94 21.41 6.94
CA VAL A 56 -15.23 21.11 5.69
C VAL A 56 -14.01 20.21 5.94
N TYR A 57 -13.25 20.46 7.01
CA TYR A 57 -12.10 19.64 7.38
C TYR A 57 -12.48 18.20 7.71
N VAL A 58 -13.52 18.02 8.54
CA VAL A 58 -14.05 16.69 8.89
C VAL A 58 -14.56 15.97 7.64
N LEU A 59 -15.34 16.66 6.80
CA LEU A 59 -15.90 16.09 5.57
C LEU A 59 -14.80 15.60 4.63
N ALA A 60 -13.74 16.40 4.45
CA ALA A 60 -12.59 16.06 3.62
C ALA A 60 -11.81 14.83 4.14
N GLY A 61 -11.83 14.56 5.45
CA GLY A 61 -11.23 13.35 6.04
C GLY A 61 -12.14 12.12 6.01
N VAL A 62 -13.45 12.30 6.20
CA VAL A 62 -14.43 11.20 6.24
C VAL A 62 -14.67 10.61 4.85
N LEU A 63 -14.77 11.44 3.81
CA LEU A 63 -15.01 10.99 2.43
C LEU A 63 -14.01 9.94 1.92
N PRO A 64 -12.68 10.18 1.93
CA PRO A 64 -11.70 9.18 1.49
C PRO A 64 -11.74 7.93 2.38
N THR A 65 -11.99 8.10 3.67
CA THR A 65 -12.10 6.97 4.62
C THR A 65 -13.28 6.07 4.28
N LEU A 66 -14.45 6.65 4.00
CA LEU A 66 -15.63 5.89 3.60
C LEU A 66 -15.38 5.12 2.29
N TYR A 67 -14.71 5.75 1.33
CA TYR A 67 -14.31 5.08 0.08
C TYR A 67 -13.42 3.87 0.35
N ILE A 68 -12.39 4.00 1.18
CA ILE A 68 -11.48 2.90 1.54
C ILE A 68 -12.23 1.78 2.26
N VAL A 69 -13.12 2.11 3.20
CA VAL A 69 -13.94 1.13 3.93
C VAL A 69 -14.81 0.34 2.97
N LEU A 70 -15.56 1.03 2.10
CA LEU A 70 -16.46 0.39 1.14
C LEU A 70 -15.70 -0.48 0.12
N ASP A 71 -14.57 0.00 -0.42
CA ASP A 71 -13.75 -0.78 -1.34
C ASP A 71 -13.17 -2.04 -0.64
N THR A 72 -12.74 -1.90 0.63
CA THR A 72 -12.24 -3.03 1.42
C THR A 72 -13.34 -4.07 1.68
N MET A 73 -14.54 -3.63 2.07
CA MET A 73 -15.70 -4.50 2.29
C MET A 73 -16.10 -5.25 1.01
N HIS A 74 -16.05 -4.57 -0.14
CA HIS A 74 -16.37 -5.18 -1.42
C HIS A 74 -15.34 -6.23 -1.85
N ARG A 75 -14.05 -6.01 -1.57
CA ARG A 75 -12.97 -6.95 -1.93
C ARG A 75 -12.94 -8.22 -1.07
N ARG A 76 -13.47 -8.19 0.17
CA ARG A 76 -13.49 -9.32 1.13
C ARG A 76 -12.12 -9.96 1.42
N VAL A 77 -11.01 -9.33 1.06
CA VAL A 77 -9.65 -9.83 1.34
C VAL A 77 -9.07 -9.00 2.49
N LEU A 78 -9.24 -9.51 3.72
CA LEU A 78 -8.65 -8.92 4.93
C LEU A 78 -7.33 -9.62 5.25
N ASN A 79 -6.25 -9.20 4.58
CA ASN A 79 -4.89 -9.58 5.01
C ASN A 79 -4.37 -8.57 6.06
N PRO A 80 -3.35 -8.91 6.86
CA PRO A 80 -2.83 -8.01 7.90
C PRO A 80 -2.43 -6.62 7.40
N PHE A 81 -1.92 -6.54 6.16
CA PHE A 81 -1.56 -5.28 5.54
C PHE A 81 -2.78 -4.42 5.18
N GLY A 82 -3.83 -5.03 4.63
CA GLY A 82 -5.10 -4.37 4.34
C GLY A 82 -5.81 -3.93 5.61
N LEU A 83 -5.73 -4.72 6.68
CA LEU A 83 -6.24 -4.32 8.00
C LEU A 83 -5.47 -3.12 8.56
N PHE A 84 -4.15 -3.07 8.39
CA PHE A 84 -3.33 -1.91 8.76
C PHE A 84 -3.75 -0.65 7.98
N LEU A 85 -3.95 -0.75 6.66
CA LEU A 85 -4.41 0.36 5.84
C LEU A 85 -5.80 0.86 6.27
N LEU A 86 -6.73 -0.07 6.52
CA LEU A 86 -8.08 0.23 6.99
C LEU A 86 -8.05 0.92 8.36
N ALA A 87 -7.27 0.37 9.31
CA ALA A 87 -7.08 0.97 10.62
C ALA A 87 -6.46 2.38 10.53
N GLY A 88 -5.51 2.57 9.60
CA GLY A 88 -4.91 3.87 9.31
C GLY A 88 -5.93 4.89 8.81
N ALA A 89 -6.77 4.52 7.85
CA ALA A 89 -7.83 5.39 7.32
C ALA A 89 -8.84 5.77 8.42
N LEU A 90 -9.32 4.79 9.20
CA LEU A 90 -10.24 5.03 10.31
C LEU A 90 -9.62 5.92 11.39
N SER A 91 -8.35 5.70 11.72
CA SER A 91 -7.62 6.54 12.67
C SER A 91 -7.47 7.97 12.14
N GLY A 92 -7.16 8.14 10.85
CA GLY A 92 -7.07 9.43 10.20
C GLY A 92 -8.38 10.22 10.26
N ALA A 93 -9.52 9.55 10.00
CA ALA A 93 -10.84 10.13 10.17
C ALA A 93 -11.15 10.46 11.64
N ALA A 94 -10.89 9.54 12.58
CA ALA A 94 -11.14 9.81 14.00
C ALA A 94 -10.35 11.04 14.49
N VAL A 95 -9.09 11.16 14.06
CA VAL A 95 -8.23 12.28 14.42
C VAL A 95 -8.61 13.57 13.66
N SER A 96 -9.42 13.52 12.59
CA SER A 96 -9.92 14.75 11.93
C SER A 96 -10.97 15.50 12.75
N PHE A 97 -11.61 14.82 13.71
CA PHE A 97 -12.49 15.46 14.69
C PHE A 97 -11.71 16.20 15.78
N LEU A 98 -10.41 15.93 15.94
CA LEU A 98 -9.55 16.65 16.87
C LEU A 98 -9.10 17.98 16.26
N LYS A 99 -9.22 19.05 17.06
CA LYS A 99 -8.77 20.40 16.70
C LYS A 99 -7.26 20.49 16.92
N LEU A 100 -6.48 20.10 15.92
CA LEU A 100 -5.02 20.08 15.98
C LEU A 100 -4.44 21.09 15.01
N ASP A 101 -3.48 21.88 15.47
CA ASP A 101 -2.69 22.86 14.73
C ASP A 101 -1.20 22.79 15.08
N GLY A 102 -0.37 23.50 14.33
CA GLY A 102 1.08 23.58 14.51
C GLY A 102 1.76 22.22 14.66
N VAL A 103 2.54 22.05 15.74
CA VAL A 103 3.31 20.82 16.01
C VAL A 103 2.42 19.60 16.18
N ALA A 104 1.26 19.76 16.82
CA ALA A 104 0.34 18.64 17.05
C ALA A 104 -0.28 18.16 15.74
N PHE A 105 -0.59 19.08 14.82
CA PHE A 105 -1.00 18.75 13.46
C PHE A 105 0.12 18.02 12.69
N ALA A 106 1.35 18.53 12.74
CA ALA A 106 2.47 17.91 12.06
C ALA A 106 2.74 16.47 12.57
N LEU A 107 2.66 16.26 13.89
CA LEU A 107 2.81 14.93 14.49
C LEU A 107 1.69 13.97 14.05
N LYS A 108 0.44 14.45 14.02
CA LYS A 108 -0.69 13.71 13.46
C LYS A 108 -0.40 13.27 12.02
N ASP A 109 0.06 14.17 11.18
CA ASP A 109 0.23 13.93 9.74
C ASP A 109 1.28 12.84 9.49
N ALA A 110 2.35 12.84 10.29
CA ALA A 110 3.38 11.80 10.25
C ALA A 110 3.00 10.49 10.96
N MET A 111 1.89 10.45 11.69
CA MET A 111 1.53 9.34 12.58
C MET A 111 1.33 8.02 11.83
N HIS A 112 0.70 8.07 10.65
CA HIS A 112 0.50 6.85 9.83
C HIS A 112 1.85 6.21 9.43
N SER A 113 2.80 7.04 9.01
CA SER A 113 4.15 6.62 8.66
C SER A 113 4.91 6.07 9.87
N ALA A 114 4.80 6.71 11.03
CA ALA A 114 5.39 6.22 12.27
C ALA A 114 4.82 4.84 12.67
N LEU A 115 3.51 4.65 12.57
CA LEU A 115 2.86 3.37 12.84
C LEU A 115 3.30 2.28 11.86
N LEU A 116 3.47 2.60 10.57
CA LEU A 116 3.96 1.64 9.58
C LEU A 116 5.42 1.23 9.88
N MET A 117 6.27 2.20 10.20
CA MET A 117 7.65 1.94 10.64
C MET A 117 7.67 1.01 11.85
N LEU A 118 6.87 1.29 12.89
CA LEU A 118 6.78 0.45 14.08
C LEU A 118 6.26 -0.95 13.73
N ALA A 119 5.21 -1.06 12.92
CA ALA A 119 4.66 -2.35 12.50
C ALA A 119 5.70 -3.19 11.75
N CYS A 120 6.45 -2.59 10.83
CA CYS A 120 7.55 -3.27 10.13
C CYS A 120 8.69 -3.65 11.09
N GLY A 121 9.07 -2.78 12.02
CA GLY A 121 10.10 -3.04 13.02
C GLY A 121 9.74 -4.22 13.93
N VAL A 122 8.55 -4.19 14.54
CA VAL A 122 8.00 -5.27 15.38
C VAL A 122 7.92 -6.58 14.59
N SER A 123 7.47 -6.52 13.34
CA SER A 123 7.43 -7.68 12.44
C SER A 123 8.81 -8.30 12.21
N LEU A 124 9.87 -7.49 12.04
CA LEU A 124 11.24 -7.96 11.91
C LEU A 124 11.77 -8.58 13.21
N LEU A 125 11.48 -7.95 14.36
CA LEU A 125 11.79 -8.47 15.69
C LEU A 125 11.17 -9.85 15.93
N LEU A 126 9.92 -10.04 15.52
CA LEU A 126 9.19 -11.31 15.61
C LEU A 126 9.60 -12.33 14.53
N ARG A 127 10.57 -12.00 13.67
CA ARG A 127 11.02 -12.83 12.53
C ARG A 127 9.84 -13.22 11.63
N ARG A 128 8.84 -12.36 11.46
CA ARG A 128 7.67 -12.57 10.60
C ARG A 128 7.48 -11.34 9.71
N PRO A 129 8.29 -11.20 8.63
CA PRO A 129 8.38 -9.99 7.81
C PRO A 129 7.02 -9.58 7.23
N LEU A 130 6.60 -8.33 7.46
CA LEU A 130 5.25 -7.84 7.12
C LEU A 130 5.03 -7.87 5.61
N PHE A 131 6.10 -7.69 4.83
CA PHE A 131 6.05 -7.77 3.38
C PHE A 131 5.65 -9.17 2.87
N GLU A 132 5.78 -10.22 3.68
CA GLU A 132 5.31 -11.57 3.35
C GLU A 132 3.80 -11.59 3.06
N PHE A 133 2.99 -10.89 3.85
CA PHE A 133 1.54 -10.82 3.65
C PHE A 133 1.17 -10.06 2.37
N LEU A 134 1.91 -8.99 2.06
CA LEU A 134 1.72 -8.22 0.84
C LEU A 134 2.10 -9.07 -0.39
N PHE A 135 3.24 -9.75 -0.33
CA PHE A 135 3.69 -10.64 -1.40
C PHE A 135 2.74 -11.83 -1.60
N TYR A 136 2.25 -12.43 -0.51
CA TYR A 136 1.27 -13.50 -0.56
C TYR A 136 -0.03 -13.05 -1.24
N GLY A 137 -0.51 -11.85 -0.91
CA GLY A 137 -1.66 -11.23 -1.58
C GLY A 137 -1.43 -10.94 -3.05
N LEU A 138 -0.21 -10.55 -3.43
CA LEU A 138 0.18 -10.31 -4.82
C LEU A 138 0.20 -11.59 -5.66
N VAL A 139 0.70 -12.70 -5.09
CA VAL A 139 0.73 -14.00 -5.75
C VAL A 139 -0.66 -14.64 -5.81
N SER A 140 -1.48 -14.42 -4.77
CA SER A 140 -2.87 -14.88 -4.67
C SER A 140 -3.07 -16.38 -4.99
N PRO A 141 -2.47 -17.30 -4.21
CA PRO A 141 -2.59 -18.74 -4.43
C PRO A 141 -4.05 -19.24 -4.25
N GLU A 142 -4.66 -19.68 -5.35
CA GLU A 142 -6.10 -20.04 -5.39
C GLU A 142 -6.44 -21.39 -4.75
N THR A 143 -5.52 -22.36 -4.75
CA THR A 143 -5.77 -23.72 -4.25
C THR A 143 -5.04 -24.01 -2.95
N PRO A 144 -5.56 -24.89 -2.06
CA PRO A 144 -4.87 -25.29 -0.83
C PRO A 144 -3.44 -25.81 -1.08
N LYS A 145 -3.25 -26.56 -2.18
CA LYS A 145 -1.94 -27.04 -2.62
C LYS A 145 -0.97 -25.88 -2.90
N ARG A 146 -1.41 -24.87 -3.66
CA ARG A 146 -0.59 -23.67 -3.96
C ARG A 146 -0.29 -22.85 -2.71
N LYS A 147 -1.24 -22.76 -1.76
CA LYS A 147 -1.02 -22.10 -0.47
C LYS A 147 0.10 -22.77 0.32
N GLN A 148 0.08 -24.09 0.41
CA GLN A 148 1.12 -24.86 1.09
C GLN A 148 2.48 -24.75 0.37
N GLN A 149 2.49 -24.87 -0.96
CA GLN A 149 3.70 -24.73 -1.76
C GLN A 149 4.34 -23.34 -1.60
N LEU A 150 3.53 -22.28 -1.67
CA LEU A 150 4.01 -20.92 -1.46
C LEU A 150 4.52 -20.73 -0.03
N GLY A 151 3.81 -21.21 0.99
CA GLY A 151 4.27 -21.13 2.38
C GLY A 151 5.61 -21.80 2.61
N ALA A 152 5.84 -22.97 2.00
CA ALA A 152 7.14 -23.66 2.05
C ALA A 152 8.23 -22.86 1.34
N ALA A 153 7.94 -22.31 0.16
CA ALA A 153 8.86 -21.47 -0.60
C ALA A 153 9.28 -20.20 0.16
N LEU A 154 8.32 -19.52 0.79
CA LEU A 154 8.56 -18.32 1.61
C LEU A 154 9.36 -18.62 2.88
N SER A 155 9.27 -19.85 3.39
CA SER A 155 10.03 -20.31 4.56
C SER A 155 11.49 -20.63 4.24
N GLN A 156 11.85 -20.80 2.97
CA GLN A 156 13.23 -21.07 2.58
C GLN A 156 14.16 -19.91 3.00
N PRO A 157 15.38 -20.20 3.53
CA PRO A 157 16.26 -19.17 4.10
C PRO A 157 16.55 -17.99 3.17
N GLN A 158 16.75 -18.28 1.87
CA GLN A 158 17.02 -17.25 0.86
C GLN A 158 15.84 -16.30 0.62
N VAL A 159 14.61 -16.83 0.58
CA VAL A 159 13.39 -16.03 0.40
C VAL A 159 13.06 -15.28 1.68
N ARG A 160 13.23 -15.93 2.84
CA ARG A 160 13.02 -15.32 4.15
C ARG A 160 13.94 -14.11 4.40
N ARG A 161 15.21 -14.20 3.99
CA ARG A 161 16.14 -13.05 4.01
C ARG A 161 15.68 -11.92 3.09
N ALA A 162 15.23 -12.24 1.87
CA ALA A 162 14.71 -11.24 0.94
C ALA A 162 13.46 -10.53 1.48
N LEU A 163 12.54 -11.27 2.11
CA LEU A 163 11.36 -10.72 2.79
C LEU A 163 11.73 -9.81 3.97
N GLY A 164 12.77 -10.15 4.72
CA GLY A 164 13.33 -9.30 5.76
C GLY A 164 13.82 -7.96 5.21
N TRP A 165 14.66 -7.99 4.18
CA TRP A 165 15.13 -6.77 3.50
C TRP A 165 13.99 -5.97 2.87
N ALA A 166 13.02 -6.63 2.24
CA ALA A 166 11.84 -5.99 1.70
C ALA A 166 11.02 -5.26 2.78
N THR A 167 10.86 -5.87 3.96
CA THR A 167 10.17 -5.23 5.09
C THR A 167 10.98 -4.06 5.65
N ALA A 168 12.32 -4.17 5.71
CA ALA A 168 13.19 -3.08 6.12
C ALA A 168 13.13 -1.88 5.16
N LEU A 169 13.04 -2.13 3.84
CA LEU A 169 12.85 -1.09 2.83
C LEU A 169 11.51 -0.35 3.02
N VAL A 170 10.43 -1.07 3.33
CA VAL A 170 9.14 -0.43 3.65
C VAL A 170 9.21 0.39 4.93
N ALA A 171 9.92 -0.09 5.96
CA ALA A 171 10.16 0.70 7.17
C ALA A 171 10.94 1.99 6.88
N LEU A 172 12.02 1.91 6.08
CA LEU A 172 12.81 3.06 5.67
C LEU A 172 11.98 4.06 4.86
N LYS A 173 11.15 3.57 3.93
CA LYS A 173 10.18 4.38 3.19
C LYS A 173 9.25 5.13 4.13
N ALA A 174 8.72 4.44 5.15
CA ALA A 174 7.82 5.03 6.12
C ALA A 174 8.51 6.12 6.93
N VAL A 175 9.75 5.91 7.38
CA VAL A 175 10.55 6.96 8.04
C VAL A 175 10.72 8.17 7.13
N MET A 176 11.20 7.97 5.90
CA MET A 176 11.42 9.07 4.96
C MET A 176 10.14 9.85 4.67
N LEU A 177 9.04 9.17 4.37
CA LEU A 177 7.76 9.82 4.09
C LEU A 177 7.22 10.54 5.32
N GLY A 178 7.29 9.93 6.50
CA GLY A 178 6.86 10.53 7.76
C GLY A 178 7.64 11.81 8.09
N THR A 179 8.97 11.80 7.90
CA THR A 179 9.80 12.98 8.07
C THR A 179 9.43 14.09 7.10
N VAL A 180 9.24 13.77 5.81
CA VAL A 180 8.82 14.77 4.80
C VAL A 180 7.46 15.36 5.16
N SER A 181 6.48 14.51 5.49
CA SER A 181 5.12 14.95 5.88
C SER A 181 5.17 15.87 7.10
N TYR A 182 5.92 15.48 8.13
CA TYR A 182 6.08 16.28 9.35
C TYR A 182 6.67 17.65 9.05
N LEU A 183 7.79 17.71 8.33
CA LEU A 183 8.48 18.96 8.03
C LEU A 183 7.63 19.87 7.14
N VAL A 184 6.96 19.31 6.12
CA VAL A 184 6.06 20.08 5.25
C VAL A 184 4.88 20.63 6.05
N ALA A 185 4.25 19.81 6.88
CA ALA A 185 3.13 20.24 7.73
C ALA A 185 3.56 21.34 8.71
N LEU A 186 4.71 21.19 9.37
CA LEU A 186 5.25 22.17 10.31
C LEU A 186 5.53 23.52 9.64
N TRP A 187 5.97 23.52 8.39
CA TRP A 187 6.36 24.72 7.66
C TRP A 187 5.17 25.42 6.98
N LEU A 188 4.19 24.66 6.47
CA LEU A 188 3.06 25.21 5.72
C LEU A 188 1.80 25.46 6.56
N VAL A 189 1.55 24.65 7.59
CA VAL A 189 0.31 24.70 8.40
C VAL A 189 0.57 25.49 9.68
N THR A 190 0.61 26.81 9.52
CA THR A 190 0.95 27.76 10.59
C THR A 190 -0.26 28.44 11.21
N LEU A 191 -1.40 28.46 10.52
CA LEU A 191 -2.62 29.05 11.03
C LEU A 191 -3.24 28.18 12.14
N PRO A 192 -3.86 28.79 13.15
CA PRO A 192 -4.56 28.05 14.17
C PRO A 192 -5.82 27.37 13.60
N PHE A 193 -6.19 26.26 14.22
CA PHE A 193 -7.30 25.44 13.74
C PHE A 193 -8.61 26.25 13.70
N GLY A 194 -9.34 26.15 12.59
CA GLY A 194 -10.65 26.78 12.42
C GLY A 194 -10.62 28.22 11.89
N VAL A 195 -9.44 28.85 11.76
CA VAL A 195 -9.29 30.15 11.10
C VAL A 195 -9.38 30.01 9.59
N ALA A 196 -9.88 31.06 8.93
CA ALA A 196 -9.95 31.14 7.47
C ALA A 196 -8.56 30.91 6.86
N GLY A 197 -8.46 30.00 5.90
CA GLY A 197 -7.21 29.65 5.23
C GLY A 197 -6.46 28.46 5.84
N PHE A 198 -6.79 28.00 7.05
CA PHE A 198 -6.19 26.78 7.63
C PHE A 198 -6.35 25.58 6.70
N ASN A 199 -7.57 25.31 6.22
CA ASN A 199 -7.86 24.20 5.31
C ASN A 199 -7.05 24.29 4.01
N ALA A 200 -6.87 25.50 3.48
CA ALA A 200 -6.08 25.70 2.27
C ALA A 200 -4.58 25.44 2.51
N GLN A 201 -4.04 25.77 3.69
CA GLN A 201 -2.67 25.41 4.06
C GLN A 201 -2.51 23.88 4.16
N VAL A 202 -3.46 23.19 4.80
CA VAL A 202 -3.46 21.72 4.88
C VAL A 202 -3.49 21.09 3.47
N ALA A 203 -4.38 21.57 2.61
CA ALA A 203 -4.47 21.09 1.23
C ALA A 203 -3.14 21.24 0.48
N ARG A 204 -2.49 22.41 0.60
CA ARG A 204 -1.19 22.69 -0.03
C ARG A 204 -0.08 21.80 0.52
N ALA A 205 -0.04 21.59 1.84
CA ALA A 205 0.91 20.67 2.47
C ALA A 205 0.77 19.25 1.90
N HIS A 206 -0.46 18.75 1.80
CA HIS A 206 -0.73 17.43 1.22
C HIS A 206 -0.40 17.36 -0.27
N ALA A 207 -0.70 18.41 -1.04
CA ALA A 207 -0.34 18.47 -2.45
C ALA A 207 1.17 18.45 -2.70
N LEU A 208 1.97 19.02 -1.78
CA LEU A 208 3.42 18.98 -1.86
C LEU A 208 3.97 17.59 -1.48
N THR A 209 3.41 16.96 -0.44
CA THR A 209 3.86 15.64 0.02
C THR A 209 3.42 14.51 -0.92
N PHE A 210 2.31 14.66 -1.63
CA PHE A 210 1.72 13.59 -2.45
C PHE A 210 2.65 13.06 -3.57
N PRO A 211 3.31 13.90 -4.39
CA PRO A 211 4.30 13.43 -5.36
C PRO A 211 5.48 12.70 -4.71
N ALA A 212 5.95 13.17 -3.55
CA ALA A 212 7.02 12.51 -2.80
C ALA A 212 6.56 11.13 -2.31
N ALA A 213 5.31 11.00 -1.83
CA ALA A 213 4.73 9.73 -1.42
C ALA A 213 4.71 8.72 -2.59
N ILE A 214 4.24 9.13 -3.77
CA ILE A 214 4.21 8.28 -4.97
C ILE A 214 5.63 7.86 -5.38
N GLY A 215 6.57 8.81 -5.40
CA GLY A 215 7.96 8.51 -5.77
C GLY A 215 8.61 7.49 -4.83
N LEU A 216 8.40 7.67 -3.52
CA LEU A 216 8.88 6.73 -2.50
C LEU A 216 8.17 5.38 -2.60
N ASP A 217 6.87 5.34 -2.89
CA ASP A 217 6.13 4.10 -3.09
C ASP A 217 6.68 3.29 -4.25
N ILE A 218 6.85 3.92 -5.42
CA ILE A 218 7.40 3.25 -6.61
C ILE A 218 8.79 2.71 -6.32
N LEU A 219 9.66 3.53 -5.70
CA LEU A 219 11.04 3.16 -5.41
C LEU A 219 11.11 1.99 -4.41
N PHE A 220 10.51 2.15 -3.24
CA PHE A 220 10.71 1.20 -2.15
C PHE A 220 9.83 -0.06 -2.27
N TYR A 221 8.55 0.07 -2.63
CA TYR A 221 7.74 -1.13 -2.90
C TYR A 221 8.20 -1.84 -4.16
N GLY A 222 8.68 -1.11 -5.18
CA GLY A 222 9.30 -1.68 -6.36
C GLY A 222 10.56 -2.47 -6.03
N ALA A 223 11.49 -1.90 -5.25
CA ALA A 223 12.71 -2.58 -4.81
C ALA A 223 12.40 -3.79 -3.91
N ALA A 224 11.49 -3.63 -2.95
CA ALA A 224 11.05 -4.70 -2.06
C ALA A 224 10.41 -5.87 -2.84
N GLY A 225 9.51 -5.56 -3.78
CA GLY A 225 8.91 -6.55 -4.67
C GLY A 225 9.93 -7.21 -5.58
N TRP A 226 10.87 -6.45 -6.14
CA TRP A 226 11.94 -7.00 -6.97
C TRP A 226 12.83 -7.98 -6.21
N LEU A 227 13.23 -7.65 -4.97
CA LEU A 227 14.04 -8.53 -4.12
C LEU A 227 13.34 -9.86 -3.83
N THR A 228 12.07 -9.81 -3.45
CA THR A 228 11.30 -11.02 -3.12
C THR A 228 10.99 -11.84 -4.37
N LEU A 229 10.63 -11.20 -5.48
CA LEU A 229 10.42 -11.86 -6.76
C LEU A 229 11.70 -12.55 -7.25
N ARG A 230 12.85 -11.87 -7.15
CA ARG A 230 14.14 -12.44 -7.52
C ARG A 230 14.49 -13.66 -6.67
N ALA A 231 14.28 -13.60 -5.35
CA ALA A 231 14.56 -14.71 -4.46
C ALA A 231 13.65 -15.92 -4.74
N THR A 232 12.35 -15.69 -4.90
CA THR A 232 11.37 -16.74 -5.18
C THR A 232 11.57 -17.36 -6.56
N ARG A 233 11.92 -16.57 -7.58
CA ARG A 233 12.22 -17.08 -8.93
C ARG A 233 13.50 -17.92 -8.98
N ARG A 234 14.46 -17.69 -8.09
CA ARG A 234 15.66 -18.54 -8.01
C ARG A 234 15.34 -19.97 -7.59
N LEU A 235 14.26 -20.18 -6.84
CA LEU A 235 13.78 -21.53 -6.47
C LEU A 235 13.38 -22.38 -7.68
N THR A 236 12.84 -21.72 -8.72
CA THR A 236 12.25 -22.37 -9.89
C THR A 236 13.12 -22.26 -11.14
N GLY A 237 14.40 -21.88 -10.99
CA GLY A 237 15.29 -21.66 -12.13
C GLY A 237 14.93 -20.43 -12.99
N GLY A 238 14.04 -19.57 -12.51
CA GLY A 238 13.75 -18.26 -13.09
C GLY A 238 12.86 -18.24 -14.33
N ARG A 239 12.28 -19.37 -14.73
CA ARG A 239 11.54 -19.52 -16.00
C ARG A 239 10.16 -18.87 -16.02
N ALA A 240 9.49 -18.84 -14.87
CA ALA A 240 8.13 -18.34 -14.74
C ALA A 240 7.98 -17.36 -13.57
N TRP A 241 7.00 -16.47 -13.68
CA TRP A 241 6.62 -15.54 -12.61
C TRP A 241 5.66 -16.20 -11.62
N PRO A 242 5.63 -15.77 -10.35
CA PRO A 242 4.79 -16.39 -9.31
C PRO A 242 3.28 -16.49 -9.61
N TRP A 243 2.75 -15.62 -10.47
CA TRP A 243 1.35 -15.61 -10.91
C TRP A 243 1.11 -16.44 -12.20
N GLN A 244 2.10 -17.17 -12.69
CA GLN A 244 1.99 -18.02 -13.88
C GLN A 244 1.92 -19.50 -13.50
N GLU A 245 1.23 -20.30 -14.32
CA GLU A 245 1.11 -21.74 -14.11
C GLU A 245 2.47 -22.47 -14.08
N GLY A 246 3.41 -22.05 -14.94
CA GLY A 246 4.75 -22.63 -14.99
C GLY A 246 5.52 -22.51 -13.66
N PHE A 247 5.25 -21.47 -12.87
CA PHE A 247 5.92 -21.30 -11.58
C PHE A 247 5.56 -22.40 -10.59
N TRP A 248 4.28 -22.79 -10.54
CA TRP A 248 3.81 -23.84 -9.64
C TRP A 248 4.36 -25.20 -10.02
N HIS A 249 4.43 -25.50 -11.32
CA HIS A 249 5.04 -26.74 -11.81
C HIS A 249 6.53 -26.83 -11.50
N ASP A 250 7.28 -25.75 -11.72
CA ASP A 250 8.72 -25.74 -11.44
C ASP A 250 9.02 -25.79 -9.94
N LEU A 251 8.17 -25.18 -9.11
CA LEU A 251 8.28 -25.23 -7.64
C LEU A 251 7.98 -26.63 -7.10
N GLU A 252 7.01 -27.34 -7.68
CA GLU A 252 6.74 -28.73 -7.33
C GLU A 252 7.91 -29.64 -7.69
N ARG A 253 8.49 -29.45 -8.89
CA ARG A 253 9.67 -30.19 -9.33
C ARG A 253 10.88 -29.93 -8.43
N SER A 254 11.17 -28.69 -8.06
CA SER A 254 12.30 -28.36 -7.18
C SER A 254 12.15 -29.04 -5.81
N THR A 255 10.94 -29.03 -5.27
CA THR A 255 10.63 -29.68 -3.98
C THR A 255 10.80 -31.21 -4.05
N GLN A 256 10.45 -31.83 -5.16
CA GLN A 256 10.63 -33.28 -5.36
C GLN A 256 12.12 -33.66 -5.46
N LEU A 257 12.91 -32.87 -6.19
CA LEU A 257 14.35 -33.09 -6.33
C LEU A 257 15.09 -32.94 -4.99
N GLU A 258 14.73 -31.95 -4.17
CA GLU A 258 15.28 -31.78 -2.82
C GLU A 258 14.99 -33.00 -1.93
N ARG A 259 13.76 -33.55 -1.98
CA ARG A 259 13.40 -34.76 -1.22
C ARG A 259 14.17 -35.99 -1.67
N GLN A 260 14.27 -36.21 -2.98
CA GLN A 260 15.04 -37.34 -3.54
C GLN A 260 16.52 -37.26 -3.19
N GLY A 261 17.10 -36.06 -3.20
CA GLY A 261 18.49 -35.84 -2.78
C GLY A 261 18.72 -36.13 -1.29
N ALA A 262 17.76 -35.77 -0.42
CA ALA A 262 17.83 -36.08 1.01
C ALA A 262 17.76 -37.59 1.28
N GLU A 263 16.84 -38.31 0.63
CA GLU A 263 16.69 -39.77 0.77
C GLU A 263 17.93 -40.54 0.29
N LEU A 264 18.64 -40.03 -0.71
CA LEU A 264 19.89 -40.62 -1.20
C LEU A 264 21.10 -40.34 -0.29
N SER A 265 21.05 -39.26 0.52
CA SER A 265 22.12 -38.93 1.47
C SER A 265 22.00 -39.67 2.80
N GLU A 266 20.83 -40.23 3.12
CA GLU A 266 20.59 -41.04 4.32
C GLU A 266 20.84 -42.54 4.11
N ARG A 267 21.10 -42.97 2.86
CA ARG A 267 21.51 -44.34 2.51
C ARG A 267 23.02 -44.44 2.37
#